data_AF-A0A917Q0Z1-F1
#
_entry.id   AF-A0A917Q0Z1-F1
#
_cell.length_a   1.000
_cell.length_b   1.000
_cell.length_c   1.000
_cell.angle_alpha   90.00
_cell.angle_beta   90.00
_cell.angle_gamma   90.00
#
_symmetry.space_group_name_H-M   'P 1'
#
loop_
_entity.id
_entity.type
_entity.pdbx_description
1 polymer ?
#
loop_
_entity_poly.entity_id
_entity_poly.type
_entity_poly.pdbx_seq_one_letter_code
_entity_poly.pdbx_strand_id
1 'polypeptide(L)'
;MFKFIMAAFAALYVASAHAVVDPTMPPVELRTASATATVATEPLTLQGVLGGRTPRAVINGVSVPVGKEVAGARVISIRSNTVLVERQGQREWLRLAPTILQLSR
;
A
#
# COMPACT_ATOMS: atom_id res chain seq x y z
N MET A 1 56.16 -6.98 50.51
CA MET A 1 56.86 -5.92 51.27
C MET A 1 56.61 -4.60 50.55
N PHE A 2 56.03 -3.61 51.26
CA PHE A 2 55.88 -2.17 50.91
C PHE A 2 55.12 -1.83 49.60
N LYS A 3 53.83 -1.43 49.59
CA LYS A 3 53.20 -0.22 50.17
C LYS A 3 54.06 1.03 49.96
N PHE A 4 53.74 1.85 48.95
CA PHE A 4 52.98 3.10 49.12
C PHE A 4 53.14 4.11 47.95
N ILE A 5 52.03 4.81 47.68
CA ILE A 5 51.94 6.27 47.41
C ILE A 5 51.95 6.78 45.95
N MET A 6 51.06 7.78 45.77
CA MET A 6 50.93 8.80 44.72
C MET A 6 50.11 8.41 43.48
N ALA A 7 48.80 8.65 43.49
CA ALA A 7 48.16 9.95 43.26
C ALA A 7 48.32 10.44 41.81
N ALA A 8 47.30 10.19 41.01
CA ALA A 8 46.98 11.06 39.88
C ALA A 8 45.48 10.99 39.64
N PHE A 9 44.84 12.02 40.17
CA PHE A 9 43.46 12.41 40.01
C PHE A 9 43.16 12.62 38.52
N ALA A 10 42.86 11.55 37.78
CA ALA A 10 42.51 11.64 36.36
C ALA A 10 40.98 11.69 36.24
N ALA A 11 40.50 12.92 36.01
CA ALA A 11 39.13 13.34 35.86
C ALA A 11 38.22 12.32 35.15
N LEU A 12 37.11 12.00 35.83
CA LEU A 12 35.97 11.29 35.29
C LEU A 12 35.26 12.21 34.27
N TYR A 13 35.56 12.07 32.98
CA TYR A 13 34.86 12.79 31.92
C TYR A 13 33.55 12.06 31.60
N VAL A 14 32.44 12.50 32.20
CA VAL A 14 31.11 12.02 31.81
C VAL A 14 30.72 12.75 30.53
N ALA A 15 30.83 12.07 29.40
CA ALA A 15 30.32 12.54 28.13
C ALA A 15 28.80 12.32 28.08
N SER A 16 28.03 13.38 28.32
CA SER A 16 26.59 13.39 28.07
C SER A 16 26.36 13.44 26.56
N ALA A 17 26.12 12.28 25.94
CA ALA A 17 25.67 12.22 24.56
C ALA A 17 24.23 12.74 24.48
N HIS A 18 24.07 14.03 24.16
CA HIS A 18 22.77 14.59 23.84
C HIS A 18 22.35 14.06 22.46
N ALA A 19 21.42 13.11 22.45
CA ALA A 19 20.79 12.65 21.23
C ALA A 19 20.06 13.83 20.58
N VAL A 20 20.62 14.34 19.49
CA VAL A 20 19.97 15.31 18.60
C VAL A 20 18.76 14.59 18.03
N VAL A 21 17.58 14.96 18.53
CA VAL A 21 16.30 14.45 18.01
C VAL A 21 16.15 14.99 16.60
N ASP A 22 16.18 14.08 15.63
CA ASP A 22 15.99 14.41 14.21
C ASP A 22 14.56 14.95 13.99
N PRO A 23 14.40 16.22 13.60
CA PRO A 23 13.09 16.82 13.36
C PRO A 23 12.38 16.26 12.12
N THR A 24 13.06 15.44 11.32
CA THR A 24 12.48 14.74 10.16
C THR A 24 11.89 13.38 10.53
N MET A 25 11.95 12.99 11.82
CA MET A 25 11.41 11.69 12.23
C MET A 25 9.89 11.64 11.97
N PRO A 26 9.41 10.66 11.19
CA PRO A 26 8.00 10.56 10.85
C PRO A 26 7.15 10.25 12.09
N PRO A 27 5.86 10.67 12.11
CA PRO A 27 4.95 10.46 13.23
C PRO A 27 4.86 8.98 13.64
N VAL A 28 4.99 8.72 14.94
CA VAL A 28 4.97 7.37 15.54
C VAL A 28 3.63 6.66 15.31
N GLU A 29 2.55 7.39 15.04
CA GLU A 29 1.20 6.83 14.83
C GLU A 29 1.09 5.90 13.61
N LEU A 30 2.01 5.99 12.63
CA LEU A 30 2.05 5.04 11.51
C LEU A 30 2.47 3.62 11.92
N ARG A 31 3.02 3.42 13.13
CA ARG A 31 3.57 2.12 13.56
C ARG A 31 2.54 1.21 14.26
N THR A 32 1.39 1.72 14.67
CA THR A 32 0.47 0.99 15.57
C THR A 32 -0.91 0.71 14.99
N ALA A 33 -1.09 0.82 13.68
CA ALA A 33 -2.30 0.31 13.02
C ALA A 33 -2.18 -1.21 12.78
N SER A 34 -1.98 -1.99 13.84
CA SER A 34 -2.22 -3.43 13.79
C SER A 34 -3.72 -3.67 13.96
N ALA A 35 -4.48 -3.30 12.93
CA ALA A 35 -5.90 -3.60 12.84
C ALA A 35 -6.07 -5.12 12.62
N THR A 36 -6.91 -5.74 13.43
CA THR A 36 -7.44 -7.09 13.18
C THR A 36 -7.97 -7.13 11.76
N ALA A 37 -7.22 -7.77 10.85
CA ALA A 37 -7.57 -7.87 9.46
C ALA A 37 -8.73 -8.88 9.31
N THR A 38 -9.96 -8.40 9.48
CA THR A 38 -11.02 -8.84 8.60
C THR A 38 -10.44 -8.70 7.20
N VAL A 39 -10.31 -9.80 6.45
CA VAL A 39 -9.78 -9.77 5.08
C VAL A 39 -10.71 -8.88 4.28
N ALA A 40 -10.41 -7.59 4.25
CA ALA A 40 -11.16 -6.59 3.54
C ALA A 40 -10.99 -6.96 2.09
N THR A 41 -12.06 -7.46 1.50
CA THR A 41 -12.07 -7.73 0.07
C THR A 41 -11.89 -6.39 -0.62
N GLU A 42 -10.74 -6.19 -1.25
CA GLU A 42 -10.44 -4.93 -1.91
C GLU A 42 -11.50 -4.68 -2.99
N PRO A 43 -12.10 -3.47 -3.04
CA PRO A 43 -13.08 -3.15 -4.06
C PRO A 43 -12.47 -3.27 -5.45
N LEU A 44 -13.22 -3.86 -6.39
CA LEU A 44 -12.80 -3.87 -7.79
C LEU A 44 -13.23 -2.57 -8.43
N THR A 45 -12.26 -1.89 -9.02
CA THR A 45 -12.52 -0.68 -9.81
C THR A 45 -12.11 -0.95 -11.25
N LEU A 46 -13.08 -0.83 -12.16
CA LEU A 46 -12.80 -0.84 -13.60
C LEU A 46 -12.27 0.54 -14.00
N GLN A 47 -11.02 0.56 -14.46
CA GLN A 47 -10.31 1.78 -14.83
C GLN A 47 -10.27 1.98 -16.34
N GLY A 48 -10.29 0.88 -17.11
CA GLY A 48 -10.15 0.95 -18.56
C GLY A 48 -10.57 -0.32 -19.26
N VAL A 49 -10.87 -0.20 -20.55
CA VAL A 49 -11.07 -1.32 -21.47
C VAL A 49 -10.20 -1.09 -22.70
N LEU A 50 -9.31 -2.03 -22.99
CA LEU A 50 -8.48 -2.04 -24.18
C LEU A 50 -9.20 -2.88 -25.24
N GLY A 51 -9.62 -2.22 -26.32
CA GLY A 51 -10.19 -2.88 -27.49
C GLY A 51 -9.14 -3.59 -28.35
N GLY A 52 -9.60 -4.36 -29.33
CA GLY A 52 -8.76 -5.09 -30.28
C GLY A 52 -9.32 -6.48 -30.59
N ARG A 53 -8.52 -7.33 -31.25
CA ARG A 53 -8.89 -8.74 -31.53
C ARG A 53 -9.14 -9.55 -30.25
N THR A 54 -8.47 -9.19 -29.16
CA THR A 54 -8.64 -9.81 -27.85
C THR A 54 -8.83 -8.70 -26.82
N PRO A 55 -10.07 -8.37 -26.45
CA PRO A 55 -10.33 -7.28 -25.51
C PRO A 55 -9.78 -7.59 -24.11
N ARG A 56 -9.31 -6.55 -23.42
CA ARG A 56 -8.76 -6.65 -22.06
C ARG A 56 -9.36 -5.56 -21.16
N ALA A 57 -9.59 -5.89 -19.90
CA ALA A 57 -10.06 -4.94 -18.89
C ALA A 57 -8.90 -4.57 -17.97
N VAL A 58 -8.81 -3.29 -17.59
CA VAL A 58 -7.90 -2.83 -16.54
C VAL A 58 -8.70 -2.73 -15.26
N ILE A 59 -8.44 -3.66 -14.34
CA ILE A 59 -9.10 -3.76 -13.04
C ILE A 59 -8.02 -3.62 -11.97
N ASN A 60 -8.17 -2.65 -11.06
CA ASN A 60 -7.17 -2.33 -10.03
C ASN A 60 -5.74 -2.19 -10.60
N GLY A 61 -5.60 -1.56 -11.77
CA GLY A 61 -4.32 -1.36 -12.45
C GLY A 61 -3.81 -2.57 -13.25
N VAL A 62 -4.47 -3.72 -13.19
CA VAL A 62 -4.02 -4.96 -13.86
C VAL A 62 -4.82 -5.21 -15.14
N SER A 63 -4.13 -5.46 -16.26
CA SER A 63 -4.77 -5.80 -17.54
C SER A 63 -5.09 -7.30 -17.62
N VAL A 64 -6.38 -7.62 -17.53
CA VAL A 64 -6.88 -9.00 -17.55
C VAL A 64 -7.80 -9.27 -18.75
N PRO A 65 -7.60 -10.39 -19.48
CA PRO A 65 -8.52 -10.84 -20.52
C PRO A 65 -9.71 -11.60 -19.93
N VAL A 66 -10.71 -11.89 -20.78
CA VAL A 66 -11.84 -12.76 -20.42
C VAL A 66 -11.36 -14.12 -19.91
N GLY A 67 -12.02 -14.64 -18.88
CA GLY A 67 -11.80 -15.95 -18.30
C GLY A 67 -10.71 -16.01 -17.23
N LYS A 68 -9.90 -14.95 -17.07
CA LYS A 68 -8.88 -14.82 -16.03
C LYS A 68 -9.46 -14.22 -14.75
N GLU A 69 -8.74 -14.44 -13.65
CA GLU A 69 -9.11 -13.99 -12.32
C GLU A 69 -8.27 -12.78 -11.89
N VAL A 70 -8.89 -11.83 -11.18
CA VAL A 70 -8.26 -10.66 -10.59
C VAL A 70 -8.89 -10.39 -9.23
N ALA A 71 -8.04 -10.25 -8.20
CA ALA A 71 -8.46 -9.95 -6.82
C ALA A 71 -9.56 -10.89 -6.26
N GLY A 72 -9.65 -12.15 -6.70
CA GLY A 72 -10.71 -13.08 -6.28
C GLY A 72 -12.00 -13.04 -7.11
N ALA A 73 -12.02 -12.31 -8.24
CA ALA A 73 -13.13 -12.30 -9.18
C ALA A 73 -12.69 -12.73 -10.58
N ARG A 74 -13.49 -13.58 -11.22
CA ARG A 74 -13.28 -14.05 -12.59
C ARG A 74 -13.95 -13.14 -13.60
N VAL A 75 -13.21 -12.73 -14.63
CA VAL A 75 -13.77 -11.94 -15.74
C VAL A 75 -14.61 -12.84 -16.63
N ILE A 76 -15.90 -12.55 -16.75
CA ILE A 76 -16.86 -13.32 -17.56
C ILE A 76 -17.05 -12.70 -18.95
N SER A 77 -17.18 -11.36 -19.02
CA SER A 77 -17.30 -10.66 -20.30
C SER A 77 -16.76 -9.23 -20.22
N ILE A 78 -16.20 -8.76 -21.32
CA ILE A 78 -15.69 -7.39 -21.45
C ILE A 78 -16.51 -6.69 -22.53
N ARG A 79 -17.15 -5.58 -22.16
CA ARG A 79 -17.86 -4.66 -23.06
C ARG A 79 -17.13 -3.31 -23.06
N SER A 80 -17.54 -2.40 -23.94
CA SER A 80 -16.84 -1.12 -24.16
C SER A 80 -16.64 -0.27 -22.89
N ASN A 81 -17.61 -0.29 -21.96
CA ASN A 81 -17.59 0.53 -20.74
C ASN A 81 -17.92 -0.25 -19.45
N THR A 82 -18.18 -1.55 -19.59
CA THR A 82 -18.68 -2.39 -18.51
C THR A 82 -18.04 -3.76 -18.59
N VAL A 83 -17.70 -4.35 -17.46
CA VAL A 83 -17.13 -5.70 -17.37
C VAL A 83 -17.98 -6.52 -16.41
N LEU A 84 -18.40 -7.70 -16.85
CA LEU A 84 -19.07 -8.67 -15.98
C LEU A 84 -18.00 -9.50 -15.29
N VAL A 85 -17.99 -9.49 -13.97
CA VAL A 85 -17.14 -10.34 -13.15
C VAL A 85 -17.99 -11.26 -12.29
N GLU A 86 -17.40 -12.38 -11.89
CA GLU A 86 -18.00 -13.32 -10.94
C GLU A 86 -17.07 -13.48 -9.74
N ARG A 87 -17.57 -13.22 -8.54
CA ARG A 87 -16.83 -13.32 -7.28
C ARG A 87 -17.66 -14.18 -6.34
N GLN A 88 -17.11 -15.29 -5.86
CA GLN A 88 -17.79 -16.19 -4.91
C GLN A 88 -19.19 -16.62 -5.39
N GLY A 89 -19.37 -16.85 -6.70
CA GLY A 89 -20.65 -17.22 -7.30
C GLY A 89 -21.64 -16.07 -7.50
N GLN A 90 -21.31 -14.85 -7.06
CA GLN A 90 -22.08 -13.63 -7.33
C GLN A 90 -21.56 -12.93 -8.57
N ARG A 91 -22.47 -12.49 -9.44
CA ARG A 91 -22.11 -11.75 -10.65
C ARG A 91 -22.28 -10.26 -10.42
N GLU A 92 -21.25 -9.50 -10.77
CA GLU A 92 -21.19 -8.07 -10.57
C GLU A 92 -20.81 -7.37 -11.89
N TRP A 93 -21.46 -6.24 -12.16
CA TRP A 93 -21.12 -5.38 -13.28
C TRP A 93 -20.22 -4.26 -12.81
N LEU A 94 -18.95 -4.33 -13.18
CA LEU A 94 -18.01 -3.22 -12.98
C LEU A 94 -18.19 -2.21 -14.10
N ARG A 95 -18.44 -0.95 -13.73
CA ARG A 95 -18.52 0.18 -14.66
C ARG A 95 -17.26 1.01 -14.55
N LEU A 96 -16.87 1.63 -15.66
CA LEU A 96 -15.76 2.58 -15.65
C LEU A 96 -16.01 3.66 -14.60
N ALA A 97 -15.00 3.91 -13.76
CA ALA A 97 -15.05 5.01 -12.82
C ALA A 97 -15.23 6.34 -13.58
N PRO A 98 -16.04 7.28 -13.06
CA PRO A 98 -16.22 8.58 -13.71
C PRO A 98 -14.88 9.34 -13.74
N THR A 99 -14.55 9.94 -14.89
CA THR A 99 -13.39 10.81 -15.00
C THR A 99 -13.62 12.08 -14.18
N ILE A 100 -12.74 12.37 -13.24
CA ILE A 100 -12.74 13.62 -12.48
C ILE A 100 -11.84 14.62 -13.24
N LEU A 101 -12.43 15.67 -13.82
CA LEU A 101 -11.68 16.76 -14.44
C LEU A 101 -11.21 17.73 -13.35
N GLN A 102 -9.91 17.75 -13.07
CA GLN A 102 -9.32 18.72 -12.15
C GLN A 102 -8.85 19.94 -12.93
N LEU A 103 -9.60 21.04 -12.84
CA LEU A 103 -9.21 22.33 -13.42
C LEU A 103 -8.03 22.91 -12.62
N SER A 104 -6.88 23.15 -13.28
CA SER A 104 -5.77 23.90 -12.68
C SER A 104 -6.21 25.35 -12.47
N ARG A 105 -6.08 25.86 -11.24
CA ARG A 105 -6.27 27.28 -10.92
C ARG A 105 -4.94 28.00 -10.92
#